data_AF-A0A1D3TZN0-F1
#
_entry.id   AF-A0A1D3TZN0-F1
#
_cell.length_a   1.000
_cell.length_b   1.000
_cell.length_c   1.000
_cell.angle_alpha   90.00
_cell.angle_beta   90.00
_cell.angle_gamma   90.00
#
_symmetry.space_group_name_H-M   'P 1'
#
loop_
_entity.id
_entity.type
_entity.pdbx_description
1 polymer ?
#
loop_
_entity_poly.entity_id
_entity_poly.type
_entity_poly.pdbx_seq_one_letter_code
_entity_poly.pdbx_strand_id
1 'polypeptide(L)'
;EKQIVISSDRSPKQLSALEDRLRSRFEWGLMTDITPPDLETRIAILSKKAATERLPVPPDVLEYIATHIERNIRELEGALIRVAAFASLNKSQVDRTLAEIVLRDLIPDAGNPDITAVEIMNATAAYFG
;
A
#
# COMPACT_ATOMS: atom_id res chain seq x y z
N GLU A 1 -6.14 -2.52 38.05
CA GLU A 1 -7.11 -2.39 36.94
C GLU A 1 -6.53 -3.00 35.67
N LYS A 2 -7.36 -3.48 34.74
CA LYS A 2 -6.90 -3.97 33.43
C LYS A 2 -7.54 -3.13 32.32
N GLN A 3 -6.70 -2.45 31.53
CA GLN A 3 -7.12 -1.78 30.31
C GLN A 3 -7.30 -2.81 29.19
N ILE A 4 -8.38 -2.68 28.40
CA ILE A 4 -8.68 -3.56 27.27
C ILE A 4 -8.70 -2.70 26.01
N VAL A 5 -7.93 -3.10 24.99
CA VAL A 5 -7.93 -2.50 23.65
C VAL A 5 -8.36 -3.56 22.65
N ILE A 6 -9.31 -3.24 21.80
CA ILE A 6 -9.85 -4.14 20.78
C ILE A 6 -9.79 -3.39 19.45
N SER A 7 -9.39 -4.10 18.39
CA SER A 7 -9.46 -3.60 17.01
C SER A 7 -10.41 -4.49 16.20
N SER A 8 -11.15 -3.89 15.29
CA SER A 8 -12.02 -4.58 14.36
C SER A 8 -12.07 -3.80 13.05
N ASP A 9 -12.23 -4.51 11.94
CA ASP A 9 -12.49 -3.96 10.61
C ASP A 9 -13.93 -3.44 10.44
N ARG A 10 -14.78 -3.68 11.44
CA ARG A 10 -16.20 -3.34 11.46
C ARG A 10 -16.58 -2.65 12.76
N SER A 11 -17.59 -1.81 12.68
CA SER A 11 -18.18 -1.21 13.89
C SER A 11 -18.79 -2.29 14.79
N PRO A 12 -18.84 -2.08 16.12
CA PRO A 12 -19.44 -3.05 17.06
C PRO A 12 -20.85 -3.51 16.68
N LYS A 13 -21.67 -2.63 16.09
CA LYS A 13 -23.04 -2.93 15.62
C LYS A 13 -23.07 -4.00 14.52
N GLN A 14 -22.05 -4.01 13.65
CA GLN A 14 -21.94 -4.90 12.51
C GLN A 14 -21.36 -6.28 12.85
N LEU A 15 -20.97 -6.49 14.12
CA LEU A 15 -20.45 -7.77 14.61
C LEU A 15 -21.59 -8.73 14.99
N SER A 16 -22.38 -9.15 14.01
CA SER A 16 -23.60 -9.97 14.21
C SER A 16 -23.37 -11.33 14.86
N ALA A 17 -22.13 -11.83 14.84
CA ALA A 17 -21.74 -13.08 15.49
C ALA A 17 -21.55 -12.95 17.01
N LEU A 18 -21.54 -11.74 17.56
CA LEU A 18 -21.35 -11.48 18.99
C LEU A 18 -22.67 -11.25 19.72
N GLU A 19 -22.72 -11.69 20.98
CA GLU A 19 -23.87 -11.45 21.86
C GLU A 19 -24.15 -9.94 22.06
N ASP A 20 -25.42 -9.57 22.18
CA ASP A 20 -25.89 -8.19 22.34
C ASP A 20 -25.21 -7.42 23.47
N ARG A 21 -24.96 -8.11 24.60
CA ARG A 21 -24.28 -7.52 25.75
C ARG A 21 -22.83 -7.12 25.43
N LEU A 22 -22.15 -7.86 24.57
CA LEU A 22 -20.76 -7.55 24.18
C LEU A 22 -20.74 -6.37 23.22
N ARG A 23 -21.65 -6.35 22.24
CA ARG A 23 -21.82 -5.21 21.32
C ARG A 23 -22.10 -3.91 22.06
N SER A 24 -23.06 -3.96 22.98
CA SER A 24 -23.41 -2.82 23.85
C SER A 24 -22.20 -2.36 24.68
N ARG A 25 -21.43 -3.30 25.25
CA ARG A 25 -20.26 -2.95 26.07
C ARG A 25 -19.15 -2.29 25.26
N PHE A 26 -18.95 -2.67 23.99
CA PHE A 26 -17.96 -2.05 23.12
C PHE A 26 -18.35 -0.63 22.71
N GLU A 27 -19.65 -0.37 22.51
CA GLU A 27 -20.15 0.99 22.21
C GLU A 27 -19.98 1.97 23.37
N TRP A 28 -19.89 1.48 24.61
CA TRP A 28 -19.70 2.32 25.80
C TRP A 28 -18.23 2.73 26.02
N GLY A 29 -17.30 2.11 25.29
CA GLY A 29 -15.88 2.45 25.34
C GLY A 29 -15.53 3.66 24.46
N LEU A 30 -14.26 4.08 24.53
CA LEU A 30 -13.72 5.05 23.57
C LEU A 30 -13.67 4.38 22.18
N MET A 31 -14.47 4.90 21.25
CA MET A 31 -14.45 4.50 19.86
C MET A 31 -13.63 5.50 19.05
N THR A 32 -12.67 4.99 18.29
CA THR A 32 -11.91 5.77 17.31
C THR A 32 -11.84 4.98 16.02
N ASP A 33 -12.18 5.64 14.93
CA ASP A 33 -12.05 5.06 13.60
C ASP A 33 -10.64 5.29 13.07
N ILE A 34 -10.18 4.39 12.20
CA ILE A 34 -8.93 4.56 11.44
C ILE A 34 -9.33 4.93 10.01
N THR A 35 -9.01 6.15 9.61
CA THR A 35 -9.22 6.63 8.25
C THR A 35 -7.95 6.50 7.42
N PRO A 36 -8.05 6.38 6.08
CA PRO A 36 -6.89 6.46 5.21
C PRO A 36 -6.11 7.77 5.45
N PRO A 37 -4.77 7.72 5.50
CA PRO A 37 -3.93 8.90 5.68
C PRO A 37 -3.91 9.78 4.42
N ASP A 38 -3.78 11.09 4.63
CA ASP A 38 -3.50 12.05 3.56
C ASP A 38 -2.06 11.87 3.00
N LEU A 39 -1.75 12.58 1.91
CA LEU A 39 -0.46 12.46 1.24
C LEU A 39 0.72 12.78 2.18
N GLU A 40 0.60 13.87 2.94
CA GLU A 40 1.62 14.30 3.90
C GLU A 40 1.89 13.21 4.95
N THR A 41 0.82 12.63 5.50
CA THR A 41 0.92 11.53 6.47
C THR A 41 1.51 10.28 5.84
N ARG A 42 1.18 9.94 4.59
CA ARG A 42 1.80 8.81 3.87
C ARG A 42 3.31 9.01 3.69
N ILE A 43 3.75 10.21 3.29
CA ILE A 43 5.17 10.55 3.19
C ILE A 43 5.85 10.43 4.56
N ALA A 44 5.22 10.92 5.63
CA ALA A 44 5.75 10.82 6.98
C ALA A 44 5.86 9.36 7.47
N ILE A 45 4.87 8.51 7.16
CA ILE A 45 4.92 7.07 7.45
C ILE A 45 6.12 6.43 6.74
N LEU A 46 6.27 6.68 5.43
CA LEU A 46 7.36 6.16 4.63
C LEU A 46 8.73 6.63 5.12
N SER A 47 8.88 7.94 5.40
CA SER A 47 10.11 8.52 5.92
C SER A 47 10.50 7.91 7.26
N LYS A 48 9.53 7.76 8.18
CA LYS A 48 9.75 7.10 9.48
C LYS A 48 10.16 5.65 9.31
N LYS A 49 9.55 4.90 8.39
CA LYS A 49 9.88 3.51 8.09
C LYS A 49 11.30 3.40 7.53
N ALA A 50 11.63 4.20 6.51
CA ALA A 50 12.95 4.24 5.89
C ALA A 50 14.05 4.57 6.92
N ALA A 51 13.82 5.53 7.80
CA ALA A 51 14.74 5.87 8.88
C ALA A 51 14.91 4.73 9.90
N THR A 52 13.81 4.10 10.31
CA THR A 52 13.82 2.98 11.27
C THR A 52 14.57 1.78 10.73
N GLU A 53 14.38 1.47 9.44
CA GLU A 53 15.01 0.33 8.77
C GLU A 53 16.37 0.68 8.12
N ARG A 54 16.81 1.94 8.23
CA ARG A 54 18.07 2.46 7.67
C ARG A 54 18.16 2.26 6.15
N LEU A 55 17.04 2.44 5.45
CA LEU A 55 16.96 2.34 4.00
C LEU A 55 17.40 3.67 3.38
N PRO A 56 18.43 3.70 2.51
CA PRO A 56 18.91 4.93 1.89
C PRO A 56 18.01 5.31 0.70
N VAL A 57 16.77 5.71 0.99
CA VAL A 57 15.76 6.09 0.00
C VAL A 57 15.60 7.62 -0.04
N PRO A 58 15.83 8.25 -1.21
CA PRO A 58 15.64 9.70 -1.37
C PRO A 58 14.20 10.19 -1.18
N PRO A 59 13.98 11.46 -0.74
CA PRO A 59 12.64 12.00 -0.51
C PRO A 59 11.70 11.98 -1.71
N ASP A 60 12.20 12.22 -2.91
CA ASP A 60 11.43 12.21 -4.17
C ASP A 60 10.89 10.81 -4.51
N VAL A 61 11.59 9.76 -4.08
CA VAL A 61 11.12 8.38 -4.20
C VAL A 61 10.04 8.08 -3.16
N LEU A 62 10.15 8.61 -1.94
CA LEU A 62 9.09 8.48 -0.93
C LEU A 62 7.81 9.19 -1.40
N GLU A 63 7.94 10.38 -1.96
CA GLU A 63 6.84 11.14 -2.55
C GLU A 63 6.23 10.39 -3.75
N TYR A 64 7.06 9.76 -4.60
CA TYR A 64 6.56 8.91 -5.68
C TYR A 64 5.63 7.80 -5.17
N ILE A 65 6.11 7.05 -4.19
CA ILE A 65 5.41 5.90 -3.64
C ILE A 65 4.11 6.38 -2.97
N ALA A 66 4.17 7.47 -2.20
CA ALA A 66 3.02 8.03 -1.50
C ALA A 66 1.95 8.61 -2.44
N THR A 67 2.34 9.16 -3.59
CA THR A 67 1.40 9.71 -4.58
C THR A 67 0.65 8.64 -5.35
N HIS A 68 1.26 7.47 -5.56
CA HIS A 68 0.65 6.40 -6.37
C HIS A 68 0.00 5.28 -5.55
N ILE A 69 0.34 5.14 -4.26
CA ILE A 69 -0.24 4.13 -3.36
C ILE A 69 -1.01 4.81 -2.23
N GLU A 70 -2.32 4.93 -2.39
CA GLU A 70 -3.14 5.76 -1.51
C GLU A 70 -3.93 4.98 -0.44
N ARG A 71 -4.40 3.78 -0.76
CA ARG A 71 -5.50 3.15 -0.01
C ARG A 71 -5.06 2.18 1.10
N ASN A 72 -3.89 1.58 0.98
CA ASN A 72 -3.45 0.49 1.87
C ASN A 72 -2.03 0.74 2.39
N ILE A 73 -1.91 1.00 3.70
CA ILE A 73 -0.62 1.27 4.35
C ILE A 73 0.34 0.08 4.18
N ARG A 74 -0.17 -1.16 4.13
CA ARG A 74 0.69 -2.34 3.90
C ARG A 74 1.27 -2.34 2.49
N GLU A 75 0.49 -1.96 1.48
CA GLU A 75 0.99 -1.83 0.10
C GLU A 75 2.00 -0.69 -0.01
N LEU A 76 1.72 0.43 0.67
CA LEU A 76 2.60 1.60 0.74
C LEU A 76 3.99 1.23 1.31
N GLU A 77 4.01 0.57 2.47
CA GLU A 77 5.25 0.08 3.07
C GLU A 77 5.90 -1.03 2.23
N GLY A 78 5.10 -1.93 1.66
CA GLY A 78 5.60 -3.01 0.81
C GLY A 78 6.33 -2.51 -0.44
N ALA A 79 5.86 -1.42 -1.05
CA ALA A 79 6.52 -0.76 -2.17
C ALA A 79 7.89 -0.18 -1.77
N LEU A 80 7.97 0.48 -0.61
CA LEU A 80 9.25 0.97 -0.07
C LEU A 80 10.25 -0.16 0.11
N ILE A 81 9.84 -1.25 0.75
CA ILE A 81 10.69 -2.43 0.97
C ILE A 81 11.12 -3.02 -0.36
N ARG A 82 10.22 -3.11 -1.35
CA ARG A 82 10.52 -3.67 -2.67
C ARG A 82 11.59 -2.86 -3.39
N VAL A 83 11.45 -1.53 -3.45
CA VAL A 83 12.42 -0.64 -4.09
C VAL A 83 13.78 -0.73 -3.41
N ALA A 84 13.82 -0.66 -2.08
CA ALA A 84 15.07 -0.74 -1.33
C ALA A 84 15.75 -2.11 -1.48
N ALA A 85 14.98 -3.21 -1.45
CA ALA A 85 15.49 -4.56 -1.64
C ALA A 85 16.07 -4.74 -3.05
N PHE A 86 15.37 -4.26 -4.08
CA PHE A 86 15.85 -4.35 -5.46
C PHE A 86 17.17 -3.59 -5.63
N ALA A 87 17.28 -2.38 -5.09
CA ALA A 87 18.52 -1.61 -5.12
C ALA A 87 19.67 -2.33 -4.40
N SER A 88 19.39 -2.86 -3.20
CA SER A 88 20.38 -3.61 -2.41
C SER A 88 20.87 -4.87 -3.12
N LEU A 89 19.98 -5.62 -3.76
CA LEU A 89 20.33 -6.86 -4.47
C LEU A 89 21.17 -6.56 -5.73
N ASN A 90 20.87 -5.46 -6.42
CA ASN A 90 21.60 -5.04 -7.62
C ASN A 90 22.81 -4.15 -7.33
N LYS A 91 23.09 -3.85 -6.05
CA LYS A 91 24.13 -2.91 -5.62
C LYS A 91 24.03 -1.55 -6.32
N SER A 92 22.80 -1.12 -6.61
CA SER A 92 22.51 0.18 -7.20
C SER A 92 22.04 1.16 -6.12
N GLN A 93 22.11 2.46 -6.43
CA GLN A 93 21.45 3.45 -5.60
C GLN A 93 19.94 3.44 -5.86
N VAL A 94 19.16 3.86 -4.87
CA VAL A 94 17.73 4.09 -5.04
C VAL A 94 17.56 5.46 -5.69
N ASP A 95 16.89 5.50 -6.85
CA ASP A 95 16.47 6.72 -7.51
C ASP A 95 15.04 6.56 -8.05
N ARG A 96 14.50 7.66 -8.60
CA ARG A 96 13.15 7.71 -9.14
C ARG A 96 12.92 6.71 -10.27
N THR A 97 13.89 6.61 -11.19
CA THR A 97 13.83 5.70 -12.35
C THR A 97 13.74 4.24 -11.92
N LEU A 98 14.54 3.84 -10.93
CA LEU A 98 14.51 2.50 -10.36
C LEU A 98 13.15 2.20 -9.74
N ALA A 99 12.60 3.16 -8.99
CA ALA A 99 11.30 3.00 -8.36
C ALA A 99 10.18 2.84 -9.41
N GLU A 100 10.20 3.60 -10.50
CA GLU A 100 9.26 3.46 -11.61
C GLU A 100 9.32 2.06 -12.24
N ILE A 101 10.52 1.55 -12.50
CA ILE A 101 10.71 0.21 -13.06
C ILE A 101 10.20 -0.87 -12.10
N VAL A 102 10.56 -0.78 -10.82
CA VAL A 102 10.24 -1.79 -9.80
C VAL A 102 8.76 -1.83 -9.45
N LEU A 103 8.08 -0.68 -9.53
CA LEU A 103 6.69 -0.51 -9.12
C LEU A 103 5.71 -0.50 -10.30
N ARG A 104 6.17 -0.67 -11.53
CA ARG A 104 5.34 -0.63 -12.74
C ARG A 104 4.12 -1.56 -12.69
N ASP A 105 4.27 -2.76 -12.14
CA ASP A 105 3.16 -3.73 -12.06
C ASP A 105 2.22 -3.46 -10.87
N LEU A 106 2.65 -2.64 -9.90
CA LEU A 106 1.86 -2.25 -8.72
C LEU A 106 1.10 -0.95 -8.94
N ILE A 107 1.61 -0.09 -9.82
CA ILE A 107 1.05 1.22 -10.16
C ILE A 107 0.53 1.08 -11.59
N PRO A 108 -0.78 0.86 -11.78
CA PRO A 108 -1.36 0.79 -13.12
C PRO A 108 -1.07 2.10 -13.83
N ASP A 109 -0.35 2.01 -14.94
CA ASP A 109 -0.13 3.16 -15.81
C ASP A 109 -1.49 3.56 -16.37
N ALA A 110 -1.95 4.79 -16.13
CA ALA A 110 -3.24 5.27 -16.63
C ALA A 110 -3.35 5.26 -18.17
N GLY A 111 -2.24 4.97 -18.87
CA GLY A 111 -2.13 4.95 -20.33
C GLY A 111 -1.83 3.58 -20.95
N ASN A 112 -1.68 2.49 -20.19
CA ASN A 112 -1.45 1.17 -20.81
C ASN A 112 -2.78 0.40 -20.85
N PRO A 113 -3.40 0.21 -22.03
CA PRO A 113 -4.65 -0.54 -22.11
C PRO A 113 -4.42 -1.95 -21.57
N ASP A 114 -5.39 -2.45 -20.80
CA ASP A 114 -5.39 -3.84 -20.35
C ASP A 114 -5.23 -4.74 -21.58
N ILE A 115 -4.15 -5.52 -21.63
CA ILE A 115 -3.91 -6.43 -22.76
C ILE A 115 -5.07 -7.42 -22.82
N THR A 116 -5.89 -7.29 -23.86
CA THR A 116 -7.07 -8.15 -24.04
C THR A 116 -6.69 -9.43 -24.76
N ALA A 117 -7.47 -10.50 -24.53
CA ALA A 117 -7.32 -11.74 -25.31
C ALA A 117 -7.43 -11.49 -26.83
N VAL A 118 -8.22 -10.49 -27.24
CA VAL A 118 -8.40 -10.10 -28.64
C VAL A 118 -7.11 -9.51 -29.22
N GLU A 119 -6.41 -8.64 -28.48
CA GLU A 119 -5.12 -8.09 -28.92
C GLU A 119 -4.06 -9.18 -29.09
N ILE A 120 -4.00 -10.13 -28.16
CA ILE A 120 -3.06 -11.26 -28.25
C ILE A 120 -3.36 -12.11 -29.49
N MET A 121 -4.64 -12.43 -29.75
CA MET A 121 -5.04 -13.22 -30.92
C MET A 121 -4.69 -12.50 -32.23
N ASN A 122 -4.97 -11.20 -32.32
CA ASN A 122 -4.68 -10.40 -33.51
C ASN A 122 -3.17 -10.29 -33.77
N ALA A 123 -2.36 -10.03 -32.74
CA ALA A 123 -0.91 -9.95 -32.89
C ALA A 123 -0.30 -11.29 -33.32
N THR A 124 -0.79 -12.40 -32.75
CA THR A 124 -0.33 -13.75 -33.10
C THR A 124 -0.73 -14.11 -34.54
N ALA A 125 -1.96 -13.82 -34.94
CA ALA A 125 -2.44 -14.05 -36.30
C ALA A 125 -1.67 -13.21 -37.34
N ALA A 126 -1.34 -11.96 -37.03
CA ALA A 126 -0.56 -11.10 -37.92
C ALA A 126 0.91 -11.54 -38.10
N TYR A 127 1.48 -12.23 -37.12
CA TYR A 127 2.86 -12.71 -37.18
C TYR A 127 3.01 -14.07 -37.88
N PHE A 128 2.02 -14.95 -37.74
CA PHE A 128 2.08 -16.34 -38.24
C PHE A 128 1.10 -16.66 -39.38
N GLY A 129 0.18 -15.76 -39.71
CA GLY A 129 -0.76 -15.88 -40.85
C GLY A 129 -0.22 -15.23 -42.11
#